data_AF-A0A419FH87-F1
#
_entry.id   AF-A0A419FH87-F1
#
_cell.length_a   1.000
_cell.length_b   1.000
_cell.length_c   1.000
_cell.angle_alpha   90.00
_cell.angle_beta   90.00
_cell.angle_gamma   90.00
#
_symmetry.space_group_name_H-M   'P 1'
#
loop_
_entity.id
_entity.type
_entity.pdbx_description
1 polymer ?
#
loop_
_entity_poly.entity_id
_entity_poly.type
_entity_poly.pdbx_seq_one_letter_code
_entity_poly.pdbx_strand_id
1 'polypeptide(L)'
;METRKRKRRSSFVARVREALICGARWCRARGIAAWHVVVGRCRPWSPAVLVDAKRARARRLRRAIARATRTQFRALGVAPPAHLLVIVQRTVHEDRPLSALLQVFEDGDGQHRHVLFIALAVNGEPVSDGEVVATLRQQLYRVAGDGLGTLTLTVPVGSSRARPATVTPIRSMEAPPDEDAPPPDDADWQPIDDGAYPVAAER
;
A
#
# COMPACT_ATOMS: atom_id res chain seq x y z
N MET A 1 -64.33 57.98 8.32
CA MET A 1 -64.83 56.58 8.36
C MET A 1 -64.08 55.77 7.30
N GLU A 2 -62.76 55.56 7.42
CA GLU A 2 -61.98 55.00 6.30
C GLU A 2 -60.60 54.41 6.68
N THR A 3 -60.49 53.62 7.75
CA THR A 3 -59.18 53.04 8.16
C THR A 3 -59.25 51.61 8.68
N ARG A 4 -60.14 50.75 8.14
CA ARG A 4 -60.26 49.34 8.58
C ARG A 4 -60.01 48.23 7.55
N LYS A 5 -59.73 48.55 6.28
CA LYS A 5 -59.53 47.51 5.23
C LYS A 5 -58.08 47.05 5.01
N ARG A 6 -57.07 47.74 5.54
CA ARG A 6 -55.66 47.47 5.20
C ARG A 6 -54.97 46.37 6.03
N LYS A 7 -55.54 45.95 7.17
CA LYS A 7 -54.87 45.08 8.16
C LYS A 7 -55.05 43.57 7.93
N ARG A 8 -55.97 43.14 7.06
CA ARG A 8 -56.26 41.70 6.81
C ARG A 8 -55.41 41.04 5.73
N ARG A 9 -54.68 41.79 4.89
CA ARG A 9 -53.87 41.21 3.80
C ARG A 9 -52.45 40.80 4.23
N SER A 10 -51.91 41.33 5.34
CA SER A 10 -50.54 41.00 5.78
C SER A 10 -50.43 39.65 6.53
N SER A 11 -51.49 39.21 7.21
CA SER A 11 -51.47 37.95 7.97
C SER A 11 -51.58 36.70 7.09
N PHE A 12 -52.20 36.81 5.91
CA PHE A 12 -52.31 35.70 4.96
C PHE A 12 -50.96 35.42 4.26
N VAL A 13 -50.25 36.47 3.87
CA VAL A 13 -48.91 36.34 3.24
C VAL A 13 -47.88 35.77 4.23
N ALA A 14 -47.96 36.13 5.51
CA ALA A 14 -47.10 35.56 6.55
C ALA A 14 -47.33 34.06 6.75
N ARG A 15 -48.60 33.61 6.80
CA ARG A 15 -48.95 32.19 6.98
C ARG A 15 -48.59 31.31 5.79
N VAL A 16 -48.75 31.80 4.57
CA VAL A 16 -48.35 31.06 3.34
C VAL A 16 -46.83 30.91 3.28
N ARG A 17 -46.08 31.92 3.72
CA ARG A 17 -44.61 31.88 3.75
C ARG A 17 -44.07 30.93 4.82
N GLU A 18 -44.71 30.84 5.99
CA GLU A 18 -44.38 29.84 7.02
C GLU A 18 -44.68 28.41 6.55
N ALA A 19 -45.82 28.18 5.87
CA ALA A 19 -46.17 26.87 5.34
C ALA A 19 -45.18 26.38 4.27
N LEU A 20 -44.72 27.28 3.38
CA LEU A 20 -43.70 26.97 2.36
C LEU A 20 -42.33 26.64 2.98
N ILE A 21 -41.92 27.34 4.04
CA ILE A 21 -40.65 27.07 4.73
C ILE A 21 -40.71 25.73 5.49
N CYS A 22 -41.85 25.41 6.11
CA CYS A 22 -42.07 24.11 6.75
C CYS A 22 -42.08 22.95 5.72
N GLY A 23 -42.75 23.13 4.58
CA GLY A 23 -42.75 22.15 3.49
C GLY A 23 -41.34 21.88 2.93
N ALA A 24 -40.54 22.93 2.73
CA ALA A 24 -39.17 22.81 2.23
C ALA A 24 -38.23 22.06 3.20
N ARG A 25 -38.39 22.23 4.52
CA ARG A 25 -37.63 21.47 5.54
C ARG A 25 -38.00 19.99 5.56
N TRP A 26 -39.28 19.68 5.40
CA TRP A 26 -39.75 18.29 5.41
C TRP A 26 -39.27 17.51 4.18
N CYS A 27 -39.28 18.14 2.99
CA CYS A 27 -38.74 17.54 1.77
C CYS A 27 -37.22 17.31 1.84
N ARG A 28 -36.44 18.23 2.46
CA ARG A 28 -35.00 18.02 2.66
C ARG A 28 -34.71 16.86 3.61
N ALA A 29 -35.44 16.72 4.71
CA ALA A 29 -35.21 15.66 5.69
C ALA A 29 -35.50 14.25 5.11
N ARG A 30 -36.60 14.08 4.37
CA ARG A 30 -36.90 12.80 3.69
C ARG A 30 -35.94 12.51 2.53
N GLY A 31 -35.53 13.54 1.79
CA GLY A 31 -34.52 13.39 0.74
C GLY A 31 -33.18 12.88 1.27
N ILE A 32 -32.73 13.40 2.42
CA ILE A 32 -31.46 12.99 3.05
C ILE A 32 -31.53 11.54 3.55
N ALA A 33 -32.62 11.13 4.21
CA ALA A 33 -32.78 9.77 4.71
C ALA A 33 -32.84 8.72 3.57
N ALA A 34 -33.61 8.99 2.51
CA ALA A 34 -33.66 8.13 1.32
C ALA A 34 -32.30 8.09 0.60
N TRP A 35 -31.59 9.22 0.55
CA TRP A 35 -30.24 9.31 -0.01
C TRP A 35 -29.22 8.49 0.78
N HIS A 36 -29.28 8.47 2.11
CA HIS A 36 -28.38 7.64 2.92
C HIS A 36 -28.55 6.14 2.67
N VAL A 37 -29.78 5.66 2.42
CA VAL A 37 -30.04 4.24 2.11
C VAL A 37 -29.53 3.87 0.72
N VAL A 38 -29.78 4.72 -0.28
CA VAL A 38 -29.31 4.50 -1.66
C VAL A 38 -27.78 4.61 -1.75
N VAL A 39 -27.17 5.61 -1.10
CA VAL A 39 -25.72 5.77 -1.05
C VAL A 39 -25.06 4.67 -0.21
N GLY A 40 -25.73 4.13 0.81
CA GLY A 40 -25.24 2.98 1.57
C GLY A 40 -25.12 1.73 0.70
N ARG A 41 -26.09 1.48 -0.18
CA ARG A 41 -26.12 0.31 -1.07
C ARG A 41 -25.18 0.43 -2.27
N CYS A 42 -24.90 1.65 -2.73
CA CYS A 42 -23.99 1.91 -3.85
C CYS A 42 -22.59 2.37 -3.41
N ARG A 43 -22.30 2.43 -2.10
CA ARG A 43 -20.98 2.87 -1.65
C ARG A 43 -19.97 1.75 -1.90
N PRO A 44 -18.91 2.01 -2.70
CA PRO A 44 -17.86 1.04 -2.87
C PRO A 44 -17.27 0.71 -1.51
N TRP A 45 -17.18 -0.58 -1.20
CA TRP A 45 -16.57 -1.10 0.02
C TRP A 45 -15.25 -0.37 0.33
N SER A 46 -14.99 -0.02 1.59
CA SER A 46 -13.77 0.65 2.02
C SER A 46 -13.24 -0.02 3.27
N PRO A 47 -11.92 -0.32 3.35
CA PRO A 47 -11.34 -0.72 4.62
C PRO A 47 -11.46 0.42 5.63
N ALA A 48 -11.58 0.06 6.91
CA ALA A 48 -11.41 1.02 7.99
C ALA A 48 -9.91 1.31 8.14
N VAL A 49 -9.49 2.58 8.10
CA VAL A 49 -8.07 2.95 8.14
C VAL A 49 -7.80 3.99 9.23
N LEU A 50 -7.07 3.55 10.25
CA LEU A 50 -6.54 4.39 11.32
C LEU A 50 -5.09 4.72 11.01
N VAL A 51 -4.71 5.98 11.11
CA VAL A 51 -3.34 6.44 10.81
C VAL A 51 -2.91 7.42 11.89
N ASP A 52 -1.89 7.04 12.65
CA ASP A 52 -1.21 7.86 13.64
C ASP A 52 -0.07 8.64 12.96
N ALA A 53 -0.45 9.70 12.24
CA ALA A 53 0.46 10.65 11.61
C ALA A 53 -0.16 12.04 11.55
N LYS A 54 0.66 13.05 11.21
CA LYS A 54 0.18 14.42 10.95
C LYS A 54 -0.99 14.40 9.94
N ARG A 55 -2.00 15.25 10.17
CA ARG A 55 -3.29 15.28 9.44
C ARG A 55 -3.14 15.23 7.90
N ALA A 56 -2.18 15.95 7.33
CA ALA A 56 -1.95 15.96 5.88
C ALA A 56 -1.45 14.60 5.37
N ARG A 57 -0.43 14.02 6.02
CA ARG A 57 0.11 12.69 5.69
C ARG A 57 -0.93 11.60 5.92
N ALA A 58 -1.63 11.64 7.06
CA ALA A 58 -2.69 10.69 7.40
C ALA A 58 -3.82 10.68 6.35
N ARG A 59 -4.21 11.85 5.81
CA ARG A 59 -5.20 11.92 4.72
C ARG A 59 -4.69 11.30 3.42
N ARG A 60 -3.42 11.54 3.05
CA ARG A 60 -2.82 10.94 1.85
C ARG A 60 -2.72 9.43 1.98
N LEU A 61 -2.18 8.94 3.10
CA LEU A 61 -2.06 7.51 3.39
C LEU A 61 -3.40 6.80 3.38
N ARG A 62 -4.44 7.33 4.06
CA ARG A 62 -5.78 6.73 4.03
C ARG A 62 -6.31 6.54 2.60
N ARG A 63 -6.14 7.55 1.74
CA ARG A 63 -6.58 7.48 0.34
C ARG A 63 -5.75 6.46 -0.45
N ALA A 64 -4.44 6.45 -0.25
CA ALA A 64 -3.53 5.52 -0.93
C ALA A 64 -3.83 4.06 -0.54
N ILE A 65 -3.99 3.80 0.76
CA ILE A 65 -4.35 2.49 1.32
C ILE A 65 -5.70 2.04 0.78
N ALA A 66 -6.76 2.85 0.93
CA ALA A 66 -8.09 2.48 0.46
C ALA A 66 -8.12 2.18 -1.06
N ARG A 67 -7.39 2.97 -1.87
CA ARG A 67 -7.25 2.71 -3.31
C ARG A 67 -6.50 1.41 -3.57
N ALA A 68 -5.32 1.23 -2.96
CA ALA A 68 -4.49 0.05 -3.15
C ALA A 68 -5.24 -1.23 -2.76
N THR A 69 -5.92 -1.24 -1.61
CA THR A 69 -6.72 -2.37 -1.15
C THR A 69 -7.84 -2.71 -2.13
N ARG A 70 -8.62 -1.72 -2.57
CA ARG A 70 -9.69 -1.93 -3.57
C ARG A 70 -9.15 -2.46 -4.89
N THR A 71 -8.09 -1.85 -5.41
CA THR A 71 -7.47 -2.28 -6.66
C THR A 71 -6.94 -3.70 -6.55
N GLN A 72 -6.32 -4.06 -5.42
CA GLN A 72 -5.80 -5.40 -5.18
C GLN A 72 -6.93 -6.45 -5.17
N PHE A 73 -7.96 -6.28 -4.34
CA PHE A 73 -9.07 -7.24 -4.30
C PHE A 73 -9.81 -7.34 -5.64
N ARG A 74 -9.99 -6.20 -6.34
CA ARG A 74 -10.57 -6.19 -7.68
C ARG A 74 -9.70 -6.95 -8.69
N ALA A 75 -8.38 -6.79 -8.63
CA ALA A 75 -7.45 -7.48 -9.52
C ALA A 75 -7.40 -9.00 -9.23
N LEU A 76 -7.53 -9.39 -7.96
CA LEU A 76 -7.59 -10.78 -7.54
C LEU A 76 -8.96 -11.44 -7.79
N GLY A 77 -9.98 -10.67 -8.17
CA GLY A 77 -11.33 -11.19 -8.41
C GLY A 77 -12.04 -11.69 -7.15
N VAL A 78 -11.54 -11.36 -5.96
CA VAL A 78 -12.10 -11.80 -4.67
C VAL A 78 -12.90 -10.70 -4.00
N ALA A 79 -13.97 -11.12 -3.31
CA ALA A 79 -14.70 -10.23 -2.42
C ALA A 79 -13.79 -9.83 -1.25
N PRO A 80 -13.69 -8.52 -0.93
CA PRO A 80 -12.91 -8.10 0.21
C PRO A 80 -13.56 -8.55 1.52
N PRO A 81 -12.79 -8.79 2.60
CA PRO A 81 -13.35 -9.14 3.91
C PRO A 81 -14.30 -8.05 4.40
N ALA A 82 -15.40 -8.47 5.04
CA ALA A 82 -16.38 -7.53 5.61
C ALA A 82 -15.73 -6.61 6.67
N HIS A 83 -14.76 -7.15 7.41
CA HIS A 83 -14.15 -6.50 8.57
C HIS A 83 -12.62 -6.39 8.46
N LEU A 84 -12.14 -5.69 7.43
CA LEU A 84 -10.72 -5.33 7.33
C LEU A 84 -10.43 -3.97 7.99
N LEU A 85 -9.62 -4.00 9.05
CA LEU A 85 -9.09 -2.84 9.73
C LEU A 85 -7.59 -2.71 9.46
N VAL A 86 -7.16 -1.55 8.95
CA VAL A 86 -5.74 -1.23 8.75
C VAL A 86 -5.35 -0.13 9.74
N ILE A 87 -4.39 -0.44 10.60
CA ILE A 87 -3.84 0.46 11.61
C ILE A 87 -2.42 0.81 11.19
N VAL A 88 -2.18 2.09 10.88
CA VAL A 88 -0.86 2.61 10.56
C VAL A 88 -0.37 3.42 11.75
N GLN A 89 0.69 2.96 12.40
CA GLN A 89 1.21 3.54 13.64
C GLN A 89 2.69 3.84 13.54
N ARG A 90 3.23 4.66 14.45
CA ARG A 90 4.65 5.05 14.41
C ARG A 90 5.59 3.85 14.46
N THR A 91 5.29 2.87 15.31
CA THR A 91 6.08 1.66 15.52
C THR A 91 5.13 0.52 15.91
N VAL A 92 5.45 -0.70 15.50
CA VAL A 92 4.72 -1.92 15.87
C VAL A 92 5.71 -2.85 16.57
N HIS A 93 5.36 -3.32 17.77
CA HIS A 93 6.21 -4.18 18.60
C HIS A 93 5.42 -5.41 19.01
N GLU A 94 5.99 -6.59 18.77
CA GLU A 94 5.48 -7.87 19.32
C GLU A 94 6.57 -8.61 20.11
N ASP A 95 7.85 -8.36 19.79
CA ASP A 95 9.07 -8.78 20.52
C ASP A 95 10.29 -8.19 19.79
N ARG A 96 10.13 -8.02 18.47
CA ARG A 96 11.05 -7.32 17.57
C ARG A 96 10.29 -6.22 16.82
N PRO A 97 10.98 -5.18 16.34
CA PRO A 97 10.36 -4.19 15.46
C PRO A 97 9.90 -4.86 14.15
N LEU A 98 8.61 -4.73 13.85
CA LEU A 98 7.99 -5.30 12.64
C LEU A 98 7.58 -4.20 11.66
N SER A 99 7.72 -4.46 10.37
CA SER A 99 7.19 -3.57 9.32
C SER A 99 5.67 -3.66 9.21
N ALA A 100 5.11 -4.86 9.43
CA ALA A 100 3.68 -5.09 9.56
C ALA A 100 3.38 -6.35 10.38
N LEU A 101 2.19 -6.38 10.98
CA LEU A 101 1.65 -7.50 11.73
C LEU A 101 0.18 -7.71 11.34
N LEU A 102 -0.17 -8.93 10.92
CA LEU A 102 -1.55 -9.32 10.64
C LEU A 102 -2.08 -10.17 11.78
N GLN A 103 -3.14 -9.71 12.43
CA GLN A 103 -3.88 -10.47 13.43
C GLN A 103 -5.26 -10.82 12.86
N VAL A 104 -5.66 -12.07 13.02
CA VAL A 104 -6.97 -12.57 12.63
C VAL A 104 -7.74 -12.91 13.89
N PHE A 105 -8.87 -12.27 14.08
CA PHE A 105 -9.79 -12.56 15.17
C PHE A 105 -10.98 -13.32 14.62
N GLU A 106 -11.34 -14.41 15.26
CA GLU A 106 -12.59 -15.11 14.99
C GLU A 106 -13.63 -14.63 15.99
N ASP A 107 -14.77 -14.18 15.48
CA ASP A 107 -15.93 -13.83 16.29
C ASP A 107 -16.72 -15.10 16.68
N GLY A 108 -17.59 -15.00 17.69
CA GLY A 108 -18.46 -16.10 18.10
C GLY A 108 -19.41 -16.60 16.99
N ASP A 109 -19.64 -15.77 15.97
CA ASP A 109 -20.43 -16.08 14.78
C ASP A 109 -19.62 -16.75 13.64
N GLY A 110 -18.36 -17.14 13.90
CA GLY A 110 -17.44 -17.71 12.89
C GLY A 110 -16.97 -16.70 11.84
N GLN A 111 -17.13 -15.40 12.11
CA GLN A 111 -16.68 -14.33 11.23
C GLN A 111 -15.24 -13.96 11.53
N HIS A 112 -14.38 -13.94 10.51
CA HIS A 112 -13.01 -13.48 10.65
C HIS A 112 -12.91 -11.96 10.49
N ARG A 113 -12.28 -11.31 11.48
CA ARG A 113 -11.93 -9.89 11.46
C ARG A 113 -10.41 -9.79 11.30
N HIS A 114 -9.99 -9.16 10.21
CA HIS A 114 -8.57 -8.97 9.89
C HIS A 114 -8.12 -7.60 10.36
N VAL A 115 -7.12 -7.58 11.25
CA VAL A 115 -6.48 -6.36 11.73
C VAL A 115 -5.04 -6.34 11.26
N LEU A 116 -4.70 -5.38 10.41
CA LEU A 116 -3.37 -5.20 9.86
C LEU A 116 -2.70 -3.98 10.46
N PHE A 117 -1.66 -4.19 11.26
CA PHE A 117 -0.79 -3.14 11.77
C PHE A 117 0.35 -2.90 10.78
N ILE A 118 0.65 -1.64 10.48
CA ILE A 118 1.78 -1.25 9.63
C ILE A 118 2.56 -0.14 10.33
N ALA A 119 3.88 -0.30 10.43
CA ALA A 119 4.75 0.68 11.05
C ALA A 119 5.13 1.81 10.09
N LEU A 120 5.17 3.05 10.59
CA LEU A 120 5.70 4.23 9.91
C LEU A 120 7.20 4.43 10.15
N ALA A 121 7.79 3.66 11.07
CA ALA A 121 9.22 3.59 11.31
C ALA A 121 9.63 2.18 11.73
N VAL A 122 10.75 1.69 11.19
CA VAL A 122 11.32 0.38 11.52
C VAL A 122 12.78 0.62 11.92
N ASN A 123 13.19 0.14 13.10
CA ASN A 123 14.53 0.39 13.65
C ASN A 123 14.90 1.89 13.73
N GLY A 124 13.92 2.76 13.97
CA GLY A 124 14.12 4.22 14.03
C GLY A 124 14.11 4.92 12.67
N GLU A 125 14.22 4.18 11.56
CA GLU A 125 14.20 4.73 10.22
C GLU A 125 12.75 4.95 9.72
N PRO A 126 12.42 6.13 9.20
CA PRO A 126 11.08 6.42 8.71
C PRO A 126 10.77 5.64 7.43
N VAL A 127 9.61 4.99 7.41
CA VAL A 127 9.08 4.29 6.24
C VAL A 127 8.34 5.29 5.35
N SER A 128 8.65 5.27 4.06
CA SER A 128 8.00 6.12 3.06
C SER A 128 6.54 5.69 2.81
N ASP A 129 5.71 6.60 2.31
CA ASP A 129 4.32 6.28 1.98
C ASP A 129 4.22 5.17 0.91
N GLY A 130 5.22 5.06 0.02
CA GLY A 130 5.30 4.01 -1.00
C GLY A 130 5.61 2.64 -0.39
N GLU A 131 6.55 2.56 0.55
CA GLU A 131 6.88 1.33 1.27
C GLU A 131 5.73 0.84 2.16
N VAL A 132 4.98 1.76 2.79
CA VAL A 132 3.75 1.41 3.51
C VAL A 132 2.74 0.72 2.59
N VAL A 133 2.54 1.26 1.38
CA VAL A 133 1.62 0.68 0.39
C VAL A 133 2.14 -0.64 -0.19
N ALA A 134 3.45 -0.77 -0.41
CA ALA A 134 4.05 -2.02 -0.85
C ALA A 134 3.90 -3.13 0.20
N THR A 135 4.16 -2.81 1.47
CA THR A 135 3.99 -3.72 2.61
C THR A 135 2.52 -4.13 2.75
N LEU A 136 1.59 -3.19 2.64
CA LEU A 136 0.15 -3.48 2.61
C LEU A 136 -0.19 -4.48 1.52
N ARG A 137 0.27 -4.29 0.27
CA ARG A 137 -0.03 -5.22 -0.84
C ARG A 137 0.47 -6.63 -0.53
N GLN A 138 1.67 -6.76 0.01
CA GLN A 138 2.23 -8.05 0.40
C GLN A 138 1.35 -8.76 1.44
N GLN A 139 0.87 -8.02 2.45
CA GLN A 139 0.03 -8.57 3.52
C GLN A 139 -1.39 -8.88 3.05
N LEU A 140 -1.93 -8.13 2.09
CA LEU A 140 -3.24 -8.41 1.49
C LEU A 140 -3.30 -9.75 0.75
N TYR A 141 -2.18 -10.29 0.26
CA TYR A 141 -2.16 -11.65 -0.29
C TYR A 141 -2.46 -12.70 0.78
N ARG A 142 -2.00 -12.50 2.01
CA ARG A 142 -2.32 -13.41 3.12
C ARG A 142 -3.81 -13.35 3.47
N VAL A 143 -4.35 -12.13 3.56
CA VAL A 143 -5.78 -11.90 3.79
C VAL A 143 -6.66 -12.49 2.67
N ALA A 144 -6.23 -12.37 1.41
CA ALA A 144 -6.94 -12.97 0.29
C ALA A 144 -6.87 -14.51 0.30
N GLY A 145 -5.79 -15.08 0.85
CA GLY A 145 -5.63 -16.53 1.04
C GLY A 145 -6.71 -17.12 1.93
N ASP A 146 -7.07 -16.45 3.03
CA ASP A 146 -8.13 -16.93 3.91
C ASP A 146 -9.48 -17.11 3.18
N GLY A 147 -9.77 -16.28 2.17
CA GLY A 147 -10.98 -16.39 1.36
C GLY A 147 -10.88 -17.33 0.14
N LEU A 148 -9.67 -17.66 -0.30
CA LEU A 148 -9.40 -18.49 -1.49
C LEU A 148 -8.96 -19.92 -1.15
N GLY A 149 -8.71 -20.23 0.12
CA GLY A 149 -8.02 -21.46 0.54
C GLY A 149 -6.50 -21.32 0.40
N THR A 150 -5.76 -22.44 0.51
CA THR A 150 -4.29 -22.44 0.52
C THR A 150 -3.71 -21.85 -0.76
N LEU A 151 -3.42 -20.54 -0.76
CA LEU A 151 -2.72 -19.87 -1.84
C LEU A 151 -1.28 -20.38 -1.88
N THR A 152 -0.95 -21.14 -2.91
CA THR A 152 0.43 -21.59 -3.16
C THR A 152 1.19 -20.44 -3.79
N LEU A 153 1.87 -19.64 -2.96
CA LEU A 153 2.70 -18.52 -3.43
C LEU A 153 4.10 -19.03 -3.78
N THR A 154 4.33 -19.35 -5.05
CA THR A 154 5.68 -19.66 -5.55
C THR A 154 6.43 -18.36 -5.82
N VAL A 155 7.09 -17.83 -4.79
CA VAL A 155 8.05 -16.75 -4.97
C VAL A 155 9.39 -17.39 -5.34
N PRO A 156 9.91 -17.19 -6.56
CA PRO A 156 11.28 -17.61 -6.85
C PRO A 156 12.19 -16.86 -5.89
N VAL A 157 12.97 -17.63 -5.11
CA VAL A 157 14.01 -17.09 -4.24
C VAL A 157 15.12 -16.56 -5.14
N GLY A 158 14.93 -15.33 -5.61
CA GLY A 158 16.01 -14.53 -6.18
C GLY A 158 17.01 -14.25 -5.07
N SER A 159 18.19 -14.86 -5.22
CA SER A 159 19.40 -14.72 -4.42
C SER A 159 19.53 -13.39 -3.67
N SER A 160 19.90 -13.50 -2.39
CA SER A 160 20.49 -12.47 -1.53
C SER A 160 20.87 -11.20 -2.30
N ARG A 161 20.23 -10.09 -1.94
CA ARG A 161 20.54 -8.72 -2.34
C ARG A 161 22.05 -8.53 -2.51
N ALA A 162 22.55 -8.72 -3.72
CA ALA A 162 23.86 -8.23 -4.08
C ALA A 162 23.78 -6.71 -3.89
N ARG A 163 24.61 -6.20 -2.98
CA ARG A 163 24.89 -4.78 -2.83
C ARG A 163 24.96 -4.19 -4.25
N PRO A 164 24.24 -3.10 -4.58
CA PRO A 164 24.32 -2.54 -5.92
C PRO A 164 25.79 -2.34 -6.21
N ALA A 165 26.31 -3.07 -7.21
CA ALA A 165 27.67 -2.88 -7.66
C ALA A 165 27.78 -1.38 -7.97
N THR A 166 28.64 -0.69 -7.21
CA THR A 166 29.02 0.66 -7.54
C THR A 166 29.50 0.60 -8.98
N VAL A 167 28.73 1.17 -9.90
CA VAL A 167 29.16 1.39 -11.27
C VAL A 167 30.31 2.39 -11.16
N THR A 168 31.52 1.88 -10.97
CA THR A 168 32.71 2.64 -11.31
C THR A 168 32.60 2.92 -12.80
N PRO A 169 32.54 4.20 -13.24
CA PRO A 169 32.65 4.49 -14.64
C PRO A 169 33.92 3.81 -15.14
N ILE A 170 33.79 3.04 -16.23
CA ILE A 170 34.94 2.52 -16.96
C ILE A 170 35.73 3.78 -17.34
N ARG A 171 36.82 4.04 -16.62
CA ARG A 171 37.84 4.94 -17.13
C ARG A 171 38.24 4.30 -18.45
N SER A 172 38.06 5.01 -19.55
CA SER A 172 38.71 4.68 -20.80
C SER A 172 40.19 4.50 -20.47
N MET A 173 40.64 3.25 -20.46
CA MET A 173 42.06 2.97 -20.51
C MET A 173 42.50 3.52 -21.86
N GLU A 174 43.23 4.61 -21.80
CA GLU A 174 44.07 5.08 -22.89
C GLU A 174 44.84 3.86 -23.39
N ALA A 175 44.64 3.52 -24.66
CA ALA A 175 45.28 2.38 -25.28
C ALA A 175 46.79 2.50 -25.03
N PRO A 176 47.45 1.44 -24.52
CA PRO A 176 48.91 1.46 -24.45
C PRO A 176 49.43 1.69 -25.87
N PRO A 177 50.42 2.58 -26.06
CA PRO A 177 51.01 2.80 -27.37
C PRO A 177 51.50 1.46 -27.91
N ASP A 178 51.14 1.14 -29.15
CA ASP A 178 51.59 -0.05 -29.86
C ASP A 178 53.10 -0.22 -29.67
N GLU A 179 53.51 -1.18 -28.82
CA GLU A 179 54.88 -1.67 -28.74
C GLU A 179 55.12 -2.55 -29.97
N ASP A 180 55.33 -1.91 -31.13
CA ASP A 180 56.07 -2.47 -32.27
C ASP A 180 57.59 -2.52 -31.95
N ALA A 181 57.93 -2.92 -30.72
CA ALA A 181 59.29 -3.24 -30.35
C ALA A 181 59.52 -4.71 -30.73
N PRO A 182 60.49 -5.02 -31.63
CA PRO A 182 60.86 -6.41 -31.86
C PRO A 182 61.28 -7.04 -30.53
N PRO A 183 60.93 -8.31 -30.28
CA PRO A 183 61.31 -8.99 -29.05
C PRO A 183 62.84 -8.92 -28.89
N PRO A 184 63.35 -8.69 -27.67
CA PRO A 184 64.78 -8.76 -27.44
C PRO A 184 65.29 -10.15 -27.83
N ASP A 185 66.40 -10.19 -28.58
CA ASP A 185 67.18 -11.40 -28.87
C ASP A 185 67.81 -11.92 -27.57
N ASP A 186 67.00 -12.45 -26.68
CA ASP A 186 67.44 -13.09 -25.45
C ASP A 186 67.92 -14.50 -25.79
N ALA A 187 69.23 -14.62 -26.02
CA ALA A 187 69.93 -15.90 -26.28
C ALA A 187 69.85 -16.90 -25.11
N ASP A 188 69.24 -16.52 -23.99
CA ASP A 188 69.12 -17.31 -22.76
C ASP A 188 67.71 -17.90 -22.53
N TRP A 189 66.81 -17.82 -23.51
CA TRP A 189 65.50 -18.47 -23.43
C TRP A 189 65.65 -20.00 -23.49
N GLN A 190 65.78 -20.64 -22.32
CA GLN A 190 65.67 -22.09 -22.20
C GLN A 190 64.20 -22.51 -22.14
N PRO A 191 63.75 -23.44 -22.99
CA PRO A 191 62.42 -24.01 -22.91
C PRO A 191 62.21 -24.63 -21.53
N ILE A 192 61.20 -24.15 -20.81
CA ILE A 192 60.76 -24.78 -19.57
C ILE A 192 60.13 -26.12 -19.96
N ASP A 193 60.78 -27.21 -19.55
CA ASP A 193 60.28 -28.57 -19.70
C ASP A 193 58.98 -28.69 -18.88
N ASP A 194 57.85 -28.80 -19.58
CA ASP A 194 56.51 -28.96 -19.00
C ASP A 194 56.43 -30.32 -18.28
N GLY A 195 56.91 -30.32 -17.04
CA GLY A 195 56.92 -31.47 -16.15
C GLY A 195 55.55 -32.12 -16.04
N ALA A 196 55.49 -33.37 -16.49
CA ALA A 196 54.33 -34.25 -16.38
C ALA A 196 53.89 -34.40 -14.92
N TYR A 197 52.65 -33.97 -14.61
CA TYR A 197 52.00 -34.29 -13.34
C TYR A 197 51.45 -35.72 -13.38
N PRO A 198 51.83 -36.63 -12.44
CA PRO A 198 51.16 -37.90 -12.29
C PRO A 198 49.77 -37.69 -11.66
N VAL A 199 48.73 -38.07 -12.40
CA VAL A 199 47.34 -38.14 -11.91
C VAL A 199 47.21 -39.38 -11.04
N ALA A 200 47.14 -39.19 -9.73
CA ALA A 200 46.76 -40.25 -8.79
C ALA A 200 45.23 -40.45 -8.85
N ALA A 201 44.82 -41.63 -9.30
CA ALA A 201 43.45 -42.11 -9.18
C ALA A 201 43.24 -42.71 -7.78
N GLU A 202 42.37 -42.10 -6.97
CA GLU A 202 41.82 -42.73 -5.77
C GLU A 202 40.50 -43.46 -6.12
N ARG A 203 40.38 -44.66 -5.55
CA ARG A 203 39.27 -45.62 -5.69
C ARG A 203 38.17 -45.35 -4.67
#